data_AF-A0A7V5G959-F1
#
_entry.id   AF-A0A7V5G959-F1
#
_cell.length_a   1.000
_cell.length_b   1.000
_cell.length_c   1.000
_cell.angle_alpha   90.00
_cell.angle_beta   90.00
_cell.angle_gamma   90.00
#
_symmetry.space_group_name_H-M   'P 1'
#
loop_
_entity.id
_entity.type
_entity.pdbx_description
1 polymer ?
#
loop_
_entity_poly.entity_id
_entity_poly.type
_entity_poly.pdbx_seq_one_letter_code
_entity_poly.pdbx_strand_id
1 'polypeptide(L)'
;MEELGIFSVLIPLAIIIMAIITKDVVVSLLFGIFFGQLILHDYNPFVASIELLEDIIKLFSQGWIVKTLLFALLVGAIIKLITYSGGVAAFVAYLHQKQKTIDSPVGVQLLAYVIGILIFIESSITVLVAGAVAKPLCDKNGVSREKLAFICDSTSAPVCSLIPFNAWGALLLGLIMTAISENVISGEGVSLLIESILYNFYAL
;
A
#
# COMPACT_ATOMS: atom_id res chain seq x y z
N MET A 1 -12.03 27.33 -13.32
CA MET A 1 -11.48 25.97 -13.48
C MET A 1 -12.46 25.24 -14.36
N GLU A 2 -12.20 25.18 -15.66
CA GLU A 2 -12.98 24.32 -16.56
C GLU A 2 -12.93 22.90 -16.00
N GLU A 3 -14.06 22.20 -16.04
CA GLU A 3 -14.11 20.81 -15.60
C GLU A 3 -13.07 20.00 -16.39
N LEU A 4 -12.05 19.50 -15.70
CA LEU A 4 -11.02 18.61 -16.26
C LEU A 4 -11.63 17.33 -16.86
N GLY A 5 -12.95 17.13 -16.78
CA GLY A 5 -13.75 16.24 -17.63
C GLY A 5 -13.07 14.91 -17.89
N ILE A 6 -12.92 14.56 -19.18
CA ILE A 6 -12.27 13.31 -19.60
C ILE A 6 -10.75 13.28 -19.34
N PHE A 7 -10.10 14.44 -19.23
CA PHE A 7 -8.65 14.53 -18.96
C PHE A 7 -8.28 14.04 -17.56
N SER A 8 -9.18 14.18 -16.59
CA SER A 8 -9.00 13.63 -15.24
C SER A 8 -8.86 12.09 -15.23
N VAL A 9 -9.49 11.40 -16.17
CA VAL A 9 -9.40 9.93 -16.34
C VAL A 9 -8.19 9.55 -17.19
N LEU A 10 -7.79 10.42 -18.13
CA LEU A 10 -6.67 10.20 -19.02
C LEU A 10 -5.35 10.04 -18.24
N ILE A 11 -5.14 10.82 -17.19
CA ILE A 11 -3.91 10.79 -16.39
C ILE A 11 -3.72 9.43 -15.69
N PRO A 12 -4.67 8.91 -14.88
CA PRO A 12 -4.56 7.57 -14.30
C PRO A 12 -4.39 6.46 -15.34
N LEU A 13 -5.10 6.55 -16.47
CA LEU A 13 -4.99 5.56 -17.54
C LEU A 13 -3.58 5.56 -18.15
N ALA A 14 -3.01 6.75 -18.38
CA ALA A 14 -1.66 6.88 -18.91
C ALA A 14 -0.61 6.32 -17.94
N ILE A 15 -0.80 6.52 -16.62
CA ILE A 15 0.05 5.91 -15.58
C ILE A 15 -0.03 4.38 -15.65
N ILE A 16 -1.23 3.80 -15.73
CA ILE A 16 -1.42 2.34 -15.79
C ILE A 16 -0.76 1.76 -17.05
N ILE A 17 -0.99 2.38 -18.22
CA ILE A 17 -0.39 1.95 -19.48
C ILE A 17 1.14 1.99 -19.37
N MET A 18 1.69 3.11 -18.86
CA MET A 18 3.13 3.22 -18.67
C MET A 18 3.65 2.18 -17.68
N ALA A 19 2.96 1.92 -16.57
CA ALA A 19 3.37 0.91 -15.58
C ALA A 19 3.44 -0.49 -16.17
N ILE A 20 2.53 -0.84 -17.10
CA ILE A 20 2.56 -2.11 -17.82
C ILE A 20 3.75 -2.17 -18.78
N ILE A 21 4.04 -1.07 -19.49
CA ILE A 21 5.13 -1.00 -20.48
C ILE A 21 6.51 -0.98 -19.81
N THR A 22 6.72 -0.08 -18.85
CA THR A 22 8.00 0.13 -18.16
C THR A 22 8.28 -0.96 -17.14
N LYS A 23 7.22 -1.59 -16.60
CA LYS A 23 7.29 -2.47 -15.42
C LYS A 23 7.92 -1.78 -14.22
N ASP A 24 7.85 -0.45 -14.17
CA ASP A 24 8.40 0.39 -13.12
C ASP A 24 7.35 1.43 -12.69
N VAL A 25 6.84 1.25 -11.48
CA VAL A 25 5.81 2.11 -10.90
C VAL A 25 6.33 3.53 -10.68
N VAL A 26 7.60 3.71 -10.30
CA VAL A 26 8.17 5.02 -10.00
C VAL A 26 8.26 5.85 -11.28
N VAL A 27 8.80 5.25 -12.35
CA VAL A 27 8.88 5.91 -13.66
C VAL A 27 7.49 6.29 -14.16
N SER A 28 6.50 5.42 -13.99
CA SER A 28 5.13 5.67 -14.47
C SER A 28 4.39 6.71 -13.67
N LEU A 29 4.61 6.80 -12.35
CA LEU A 29 4.07 7.87 -11.52
C LEU A 29 4.69 9.22 -11.88
N LEU A 30 6.01 9.30 -12.06
CA LEU A 30 6.68 10.52 -12.49
C LEU A 30 6.17 10.99 -13.86
N PHE A 31 6.01 10.04 -14.80
CA PHE A 31 5.40 10.32 -16.09
C PHE A 31 3.98 10.86 -15.95
N GLY A 32 3.15 10.26 -15.09
CA GLY A 32 1.78 10.72 -14.83
C GLY A 32 1.70 12.15 -14.29
N ILE A 33 2.56 12.48 -13.33
CA ILE A 33 2.65 13.84 -12.77
C ILE A 33 3.07 14.82 -13.86
N PHE A 34 4.10 14.49 -14.64
CA PHE A 34 4.53 15.31 -15.77
C PHE A 34 3.43 15.49 -16.81
N PHE A 35 2.71 14.41 -17.14
CA PHE A 35 1.60 14.45 -18.09
C PHE A 35 0.43 15.30 -17.57
N GLY A 36 0.15 15.25 -16.27
CA GLY A 36 -0.80 16.17 -15.63
C GLY A 36 -0.37 17.63 -15.75
N GLN A 37 0.89 17.94 -15.45
CA GLN A 37 1.44 19.29 -15.61
C GLN A 37 1.41 19.77 -17.07
N LEU A 38 1.64 18.86 -18.02
CA LEU A 38 1.57 19.15 -19.45
C LEU A 38 0.15 19.59 -19.86
N ILE A 39 -0.87 18.89 -19.38
CA ILE A 39 -2.28 19.23 -19.65
C ILE A 39 -2.65 20.58 -19.01
N LEU A 40 -2.18 20.86 -17.79
CA LEU A 40 -2.49 22.10 -17.06
C LEU A 40 -1.84 23.35 -17.68
N HIS A 41 -0.75 23.19 -18.43
CA HIS A 41 0.04 24.30 -19.00
C HIS A 41 0.00 24.30 -20.54
N ASP A 42 -1.18 24.08 -21.12
CA ASP A 42 -1.43 24.16 -22.58
C ASP A 42 -0.47 23.31 -23.44
N TYR A 43 -0.09 22.15 -22.93
CA TYR A 43 0.84 21.21 -23.57
C TYR A 43 2.25 21.76 -23.81
N ASN A 44 2.68 22.77 -23.04
CA ASN A 44 4.03 23.31 -23.11
C ASN A 44 5.01 22.46 -22.24
N PRO A 45 5.92 21.69 -22.85
CA PRO A 45 6.78 20.78 -22.09
C PRO A 45 7.82 21.51 -21.23
N PHE A 46 8.28 22.70 -21.65
CA PHE A 46 9.26 23.47 -20.89
C PHE A 46 8.66 24.01 -19.60
N VAL A 47 7.47 24.61 -19.68
CA VAL A 47 6.76 25.12 -18.49
C VAL A 47 6.37 23.97 -17.57
N ALA A 48 5.80 22.89 -18.11
CA ALA A 48 5.41 21.72 -17.33
C ALA A 48 6.58 21.09 -16.56
N SER A 49 7.79 21.04 -17.15
CA SER A 49 8.98 20.58 -16.45
C SER A 49 9.39 21.48 -15.29
N ILE A 50 9.32 22.80 -15.46
CA ILE A 50 9.67 23.77 -14.40
C ILE A 50 8.66 23.65 -13.25
N GLU A 51 7.36 23.67 -13.56
CA GLU A 51 6.29 23.57 -12.57
C GLU A 51 6.32 22.24 -11.80
N LEU A 52 6.63 21.13 -12.48
CA LEU A 52 6.85 19.85 -11.80
C LEU A 52 7.96 19.93 -10.74
N LEU A 53 9.09 20.57 -11.06
CA LEU A 53 10.17 20.76 -10.09
C LEU A 53 9.75 21.69 -8.94
N GLU A 54 9.04 22.78 -9.24
CA GLU A 54 8.55 23.70 -8.23
C GLU A 54 7.56 23.02 -7.28
N ASP A 55 6.64 22.21 -7.79
CA ASP A 55 5.66 21.49 -6.98
C ASP A 55 6.32 20.47 -6.06
N ILE A 56 7.36 19.77 -6.53
CA ILE A 56 8.18 18.92 -5.66
C ILE A 56 8.77 19.74 -4.50
N ILE A 57 9.34 20.91 -4.78
CA ILE A 57 9.92 21.79 -3.74
C ILE A 57 8.83 22.29 -2.77
N LYS A 58 7.65 22.66 -3.28
CA LYS A 58 6.50 23.10 -2.46
C LYS A 58 6.05 21.98 -1.51
N LEU A 59 6.02 20.72 -1.96
CA LEU A 59 5.67 19.57 -1.11
C LEU A 59 6.65 19.43 0.07
N PHE A 60 7.96 19.57 -0.16
CA PHE A 60 8.95 19.52 0.92
C PHE A 60 8.88 20.71 1.89
N SER A 61 8.21 21.80 1.52
CA SER A 61 7.97 22.93 2.41
C SER A 61 6.82 22.65 3.40
N GLN A 62 6.00 21.63 3.15
CA GLN A 62 4.92 21.24 4.05
C GLN A 62 5.45 20.32 5.16
N GLY A 63 5.51 20.83 6.38
CA GLY A 63 6.11 20.10 7.51
C GLY A 63 5.46 18.73 7.82
N TRP A 64 4.18 18.55 7.50
CA TRP A 64 3.51 17.24 7.67
C TRP A 64 3.95 16.23 6.61
N ILE A 65 4.16 16.66 5.35
CA ILE A 65 4.66 15.80 4.26
C ILE A 65 6.06 15.29 4.60
N VAL A 66 6.95 16.18 5.07
CA VAL A 66 8.31 15.80 5.47
C VAL A 66 8.29 14.81 6.62
N LYS A 67 7.43 15.01 7.64
CA LYS A 67 7.27 14.06 8.75
C LYS A 67 6.77 12.70 8.26
N THR A 68 5.78 12.67 7.37
CA THR A 68 5.26 11.43 6.78
C THR A 68 6.32 10.70 5.98
N LEU A 69 7.11 11.42 5.17
CA LEU A 69 8.20 10.86 4.38
C LEU A 69 9.31 10.27 5.27
N LEU A 70 9.72 10.98 6.31
CA LEU A 70 10.69 10.48 7.29
C LEU A 70 10.16 9.25 8.02
N PHE A 71 8.90 9.25 8.43
CA PHE A 71 8.26 8.10 9.05
C PHE A 71 8.26 6.89 8.12
N ALA A 72 7.85 7.05 6.86
CA ALA A 72 7.86 5.99 5.86
C ALA A 72 9.28 5.44 5.62
N LEU A 73 10.28 6.31 5.55
CA LEU A 73 11.69 5.91 5.41
C LEU A 73 12.18 5.10 6.62
N LEU A 74 11.84 5.52 7.84
CA LEU A 74 12.21 4.82 9.08
C LEU A 74 11.54 3.43 9.16
N VAL A 75 10.24 3.36 8.85
CA VAL A 75 9.52 2.08 8.78
C VAL A 75 10.17 1.17 7.75
N GLY A 76 10.46 1.67 6.54
CA GLY A 76 11.18 0.92 5.51
C GLY A 76 12.56 0.43 5.95
N ALA A 77 13.31 1.27 6.69
CA ALA A 77 14.61 0.89 7.24
C ALA A 77 14.51 -0.23 8.29
N ILE A 78 13.54 -0.15 9.20
CA ILE A 78 13.27 -1.19 10.21
C ILE A 78 12.89 -2.51 9.53
N ILE A 79 11.99 -2.46 8.55
CA ILE A 79 11.56 -3.64 7.78
C ILE A 79 12.76 -4.28 7.08
N LYS A 80 13.60 -3.48 6.43
CA LYS A 80 14.80 -3.96 5.75
C LYS A 80 15.78 -4.59 6.74
N LEU A 81 15.96 -4.00 7.92
CA LEU A 81 16.82 -4.53 8.98
C LEU A 81 16.31 -5.88 9.51
N ILE A 82 15.02 -6.02 9.78
CA ILE A 82 14.41 -7.27 10.26
C ILE A 82 14.49 -8.39 9.19
N THR A 83 14.34 -8.01 7.93
CA THR A 83 14.47 -8.94 6.80
C THR A 83 15.92 -9.39 6.63
N TYR A 84 16.87 -8.46 6.64
CA TYR A 84 18.30 -8.73 6.45
C TYR A 84 18.93 -9.49 7.63
N SER A 85 18.48 -9.23 8.85
CA SER A 85 18.94 -9.96 10.04
C SER A 85 18.46 -11.43 10.07
N GLY A 86 17.61 -11.84 9.12
CA GLY A 86 17.00 -13.15 9.09
C GLY A 86 15.86 -13.31 10.11
N GLY A 87 15.42 -12.23 10.78
CA GLY A 87 14.32 -12.28 11.75
C GLY A 87 13.03 -12.83 11.15
N VAL A 88 12.70 -12.40 9.92
CA VAL A 88 11.56 -12.93 9.17
C VAL A 88 11.72 -14.43 8.91
N ALA A 89 12.89 -14.88 8.45
CA ALA A 89 13.15 -16.28 8.15
C ALA A 89 13.13 -17.17 9.41
N ALA A 90 13.71 -16.70 10.51
CA ALA A 90 13.69 -17.38 11.80
C ALA A 90 12.26 -17.50 12.36
N PHE A 91 11.45 -16.44 12.21
CA PHE A 91 10.05 -16.45 12.60
C PHE A 91 9.22 -17.44 11.78
N VAL A 92 9.42 -17.47 10.46
CA VAL A 92 8.82 -18.49 9.58
C VAL A 92 9.21 -19.90 10.03
N ALA A 93 10.50 -20.15 10.31
CA ALA A 93 10.96 -21.45 10.79
C ALA A 93 10.35 -21.85 12.14
N TYR A 94 10.21 -20.89 13.07
CA TYR A 94 9.55 -21.10 14.37
C TYR A 94 8.08 -21.50 14.19
N LEU A 95 7.33 -20.77 13.36
CA LEU A 95 5.93 -21.08 13.05
C LEU A 95 5.81 -22.44 12.35
N HIS A 96 6.74 -22.75 11.45
CA HIS A 96 6.82 -24.05 10.78
C HIS A 96 7.05 -25.22 11.75
N GLN A 97 7.76 -25.01 12.86
CA GLN A 97 7.89 -26.05 13.90
C GLN A 97 6.62 -26.21 14.74
N LYS A 98 5.86 -25.13 14.94
CA LYS A 98 4.62 -25.13 15.74
C LYS A 98 3.41 -25.68 14.98
N GLN A 99 3.39 -25.59 13.66
CA GLN A 99 2.26 -26.02 12.81
C GLN A 99 2.17 -27.54 12.57
N LYS A 100 3.00 -28.36 13.23
CA LYS A 100 3.06 -29.83 13.06
C LYS A 100 1.73 -30.56 13.27
N THR A 101 0.74 -29.89 13.87
CA THR A 101 -0.60 -30.45 14.16
C THR A 101 -1.64 -30.15 13.08
N ILE A 102 -1.33 -29.33 12.06
CA ILE A 102 -2.27 -28.93 11.02
C ILE A 102 -2.13 -29.86 9.83
N ASP A 103 -3.14 -30.71 9.61
CA ASP A 103 -3.16 -31.70 8.54
C ASP A 103 -4.49 -31.75 7.78
N SER A 104 -5.09 -30.57 7.55
CA SER A 104 -6.28 -30.46 6.73
C SER A 104 -6.22 -29.26 5.79
N PRO A 105 -6.83 -29.34 4.58
CA PRO A 105 -6.88 -28.22 3.64
C PRO A 105 -7.45 -26.95 4.27
N VAL A 106 -8.49 -27.09 5.12
CA VAL A 106 -9.13 -25.98 5.83
C VAL A 106 -8.20 -25.39 6.89
N GLY A 107 -7.52 -26.24 7.66
CA GLY A 107 -6.62 -25.79 8.72
C GLY A 107 -5.45 -24.96 8.20
N VAL A 108 -4.91 -25.32 7.03
CA VAL A 108 -3.80 -24.55 6.41
C VAL A 108 -4.28 -23.20 5.88
N GLN A 109 -5.48 -23.14 5.28
CA GLN A 109 -6.08 -21.89 4.83
C GLN A 109 -6.36 -20.96 6.03
N LEU A 110 -6.88 -21.52 7.13
CA LEU A 110 -7.12 -20.77 8.36
C LEU A 110 -5.81 -20.28 8.99
N LEU A 111 -4.74 -21.07 8.94
CA LEU A 111 -3.42 -20.65 9.38
C LEU A 111 -2.93 -19.42 8.61
N ALA A 112 -2.96 -19.48 7.27
CA ALA A 112 -2.57 -18.36 6.43
C ALA A 112 -3.39 -17.10 6.76
N TYR A 113 -4.71 -17.28 6.93
CA TYR A 113 -5.64 -16.21 7.26
C TYR A 113 -5.34 -15.56 8.62
N VAL A 114 -5.15 -16.36 9.67
CA VAL A 114 -4.85 -15.88 11.03
C VAL A 114 -3.49 -15.19 11.08
N ILE A 115 -2.47 -15.73 10.42
CA ILE A 115 -1.16 -15.09 10.32
C ILE A 115 -1.30 -13.72 9.63
N GLY A 116 -2.09 -13.66 8.54
CA GLY A 116 -2.41 -12.43 7.84
C GLY A 116 -2.99 -11.36 8.76
N ILE A 117 -4.01 -11.73 9.54
CA ILE A 117 -4.65 -10.82 10.50
C ILE A 117 -3.70 -10.36 11.60
N LEU A 118 -2.84 -11.23 12.12
CA LEU A 118 -2.00 -10.91 13.28
C LEU A 118 -0.77 -10.05 12.94
N ILE A 119 -0.24 -10.11 11.73
CA ILE A 119 1.02 -9.45 11.33
C ILE A 119 0.81 -8.04 10.76
N PHE A 120 -0.42 -7.50 10.74
CA PHE A 120 -0.94 -6.23 10.16
C PHE A 120 -0.10 -4.92 10.22
N ILE A 121 1.13 -4.97 10.73
CA ILE A 121 2.18 -3.96 10.67
C ILE A 121 2.44 -3.48 9.23
N GLU A 122 2.70 -4.39 8.28
CA GLU A 122 3.00 -4.03 6.90
C GLU A 122 2.62 -5.16 5.93
N SER A 123 1.95 -4.79 4.83
CA SER A 123 1.32 -5.76 3.92
C SER A 123 2.32 -6.70 3.24
N SER A 124 3.51 -6.23 2.86
CA SER A 124 4.51 -7.07 2.20
C SER A 124 5.08 -8.13 3.15
N ILE A 125 5.42 -7.76 4.39
CA ILE A 125 5.83 -8.72 5.44
C ILE A 125 4.69 -9.70 5.71
N THR A 126 3.46 -9.21 5.84
CA THR A 126 2.29 -10.06 6.12
C THR A 126 2.11 -11.13 5.03
N VAL A 127 2.11 -10.75 3.75
CA VAL A 127 2.01 -11.71 2.63
C VAL A 127 3.20 -12.67 2.63
N LEU A 128 4.41 -12.16 2.84
CA LEU A 128 5.62 -12.99 2.83
C LEU A 128 5.59 -14.03 3.94
N VAL A 129 5.27 -13.65 5.18
CA VAL A 129 5.23 -14.57 6.31
C VAL A 129 4.09 -15.57 6.17
N ALA A 130 2.87 -15.10 5.89
CA ALA A 130 1.71 -15.98 5.71
C ALA A 130 1.95 -16.98 4.57
N GLY A 131 2.47 -16.51 3.44
CA GLY A 131 2.79 -17.33 2.28
C GLY A 131 3.92 -18.33 2.58
N ALA A 132 5.01 -17.89 3.21
CA ALA A 132 6.15 -18.77 3.50
C ALA A 132 5.80 -19.88 4.51
N VAL A 133 4.96 -19.58 5.51
CA VAL A 133 4.52 -20.54 6.53
C VAL A 133 3.51 -21.54 5.95
N ALA A 134 2.51 -21.05 5.20
CA ALA A 134 1.42 -21.88 4.71
C ALA A 134 1.74 -22.65 3.42
N LYS A 135 2.65 -22.16 2.56
CA LYS A 135 2.95 -22.80 1.26
C LYS A 135 3.34 -24.28 1.34
N PRO A 136 4.28 -24.72 2.20
CA PRO A 136 4.63 -26.14 2.29
C PRO A 136 3.46 -27.02 2.72
N LEU A 137 2.60 -26.49 3.61
CA LEU A 137 1.41 -27.20 4.07
C LEU A 137 0.31 -27.22 3.01
N CYS A 138 0.15 -26.14 2.24
CA CYS A 138 -0.78 -26.08 1.11
C CYS A 138 -0.40 -27.11 0.05
N ASP A 139 0.88 -27.16 -0.32
CA ASP A 139 1.40 -28.14 -1.28
C ASP A 139 1.17 -29.58 -0.76
N LYS A 140 1.32 -29.85 0.56
CA LYS A 140 1.01 -31.16 1.18
C LYS A 140 -0.49 -31.50 1.17
N ASN A 141 -1.35 -30.52 1.44
CA ASN A 141 -2.80 -30.70 1.61
C ASN A 141 -3.60 -30.48 0.32
N GLY A 142 -2.94 -30.35 -0.84
CA GLY A 142 -3.61 -30.17 -2.13
C GLY A 142 -4.36 -28.84 -2.28
N VAL A 143 -3.94 -27.79 -1.56
CA VAL A 143 -4.49 -26.43 -1.71
C VAL A 143 -3.73 -25.72 -2.83
N SER A 144 -4.46 -25.15 -3.80
CA SER A 144 -3.83 -24.47 -4.93
C SER A 144 -3.07 -23.21 -4.49
N ARG A 145 -2.01 -22.88 -5.23
CA ARG A 145 -1.15 -21.73 -4.94
C ARG A 145 -1.87 -20.41 -5.18
N GLU A 146 -2.80 -20.38 -6.12
CA GLU A 146 -3.68 -19.25 -6.42
C GLU A 146 -4.62 -18.97 -5.23
N LYS A 147 -5.15 -20.03 -4.61
CA LYS A 147 -6.01 -19.88 -3.43
C LYS A 147 -5.21 -19.38 -2.23
N LEU A 148 -3.99 -19.89 -2.02
CA LEU A 148 -3.11 -19.38 -0.99
C LEU A 148 -2.75 -17.91 -1.23
N ALA A 149 -2.37 -17.55 -2.47
CA ALA A 149 -2.05 -16.18 -2.84
C ALA A 149 -3.23 -15.24 -2.57
N PHE A 150 -4.45 -15.65 -2.94
CA PHE A 150 -5.67 -14.90 -2.64
C PHE A 150 -5.88 -14.68 -1.14
N ILE A 151 -5.71 -15.71 -0.30
CA ILE A 151 -5.85 -15.58 1.15
C ILE A 151 -4.80 -14.64 1.74
N CYS A 152 -3.54 -14.80 1.35
CA CYS A 152 -2.45 -13.95 1.83
C CYS A 152 -2.67 -12.49 1.41
N ASP A 153 -3.07 -12.25 0.17
CA ASP A 153 -3.36 -10.91 -0.34
C ASP A 153 -4.55 -10.27 0.40
N SER A 154 -5.67 -11.00 0.49
CA SER A 154 -6.91 -10.51 1.12
C SER A 154 -6.79 -10.25 2.63
N THR A 155 -5.79 -10.84 3.30
CA THR A 155 -5.53 -10.62 4.74
C THR A 155 -4.38 -9.67 5.03
N SER A 156 -3.69 -9.19 3.99
CA SER A 156 -2.54 -8.30 4.14
C SER A 156 -2.95 -6.84 4.04
N ALA A 157 -2.96 -6.25 2.85
CA ALA A 157 -3.34 -4.87 2.62
C ALA A 157 -4.72 -4.50 3.22
N PRO A 158 -5.77 -5.34 3.10
CA PRO A 158 -7.08 -4.98 3.63
C PRO A 158 -7.07 -4.88 5.16
N VAL A 159 -6.53 -5.85 5.89
CA VAL A 159 -6.42 -5.78 7.35
C VAL A 159 -5.53 -4.62 7.79
N CYS A 160 -4.41 -4.38 7.10
CA CYS A 160 -3.58 -3.21 7.36
C CYS A 160 -4.36 -1.89 7.23
N SER A 161 -5.27 -1.78 6.27
CA SER A 161 -6.07 -0.57 6.06
C SER A 161 -7.13 -0.32 7.15
N LEU A 162 -7.58 -1.37 7.85
CA LEU A 162 -8.55 -1.24 8.96
C LEU A 162 -7.92 -0.73 10.25
N ILE A 163 -6.61 -0.93 10.43
CA ILE A 163 -5.93 -0.62 11.70
C ILE A 163 -5.05 0.63 11.50
N PRO A 164 -5.43 1.78 12.06
CA PRO A 164 -4.77 3.06 11.78
C PRO A 164 -3.37 3.20 12.38
N PHE A 165 -2.91 2.21 13.14
CA PHE A 165 -1.63 2.21 13.86
C PHE A 165 -0.45 1.66 13.03
N ASN A 166 -0.49 1.83 11.71
CA ASN A 166 0.55 1.39 10.78
C ASN A 166 0.77 2.39 9.63
N ALA A 167 1.59 2.01 8.64
CA ALA A 167 1.88 2.86 7.48
C ALA A 167 0.63 3.18 6.63
N TRP A 168 -0.32 2.25 6.51
CA TRP A 168 -1.58 2.47 5.79
C TRP A 168 -2.46 3.49 6.50
N GLY A 169 -2.57 3.41 7.83
CA GLY A 169 -3.27 4.42 8.63
C GLY A 169 -2.70 5.82 8.47
N ALA A 170 -1.37 5.94 8.51
CA ALA A 170 -0.68 7.22 8.29
C ALA A 170 -0.93 7.79 6.88
N LEU A 171 -0.90 6.94 5.85
CA LEU A 171 -1.18 7.33 4.47
C LEU A 171 -2.63 7.82 4.31
N LEU A 172 -3.62 7.05 4.79
CA LEU A 172 -5.03 7.41 4.72
C LEU A 172 -5.32 8.71 5.47
N LEU A 173 -4.77 8.88 6.67
CA LEU A 173 -4.89 10.13 7.42
C LEU A 173 -4.27 11.31 6.65
N GLY A 174 -3.11 11.12 6.02
CA GLY A 174 -2.46 12.14 5.19
C GLY A 174 -3.34 12.58 4.02
N LEU A 175 -4.00 11.63 3.34
CA LEU A 175 -4.94 11.91 2.25
C LEU A 175 -6.15 12.71 2.75
N ILE A 176 -6.75 12.31 3.89
CA ILE A 176 -7.87 13.01 4.51
C ILE A 176 -7.46 14.44 4.90
N MET A 177 -6.32 14.61 5.55
CA MET A 177 -5.81 15.92 5.96
C MET A 177 -5.54 16.84 4.76
N THR A 178 -5.04 16.28 3.65
CA THR A 178 -4.86 17.01 2.39
C THR A 178 -6.21 17.50 1.86
N ALA A 179 -7.20 16.61 1.77
CA ALA A 179 -8.53 16.96 1.30
C ALA A 179 -9.23 18.01 2.18
N ILE A 180 -9.01 18.00 3.50
CA ILE A 180 -9.46 19.06 4.42
C ILE A 180 -8.75 20.37 4.11
N SER A 181 -7.42 20.36 3.93
CA SER A 181 -6.64 21.57 3.65
C SER A 181 -7.00 22.23 2.32
N GLU A 182 -7.44 21.44 1.34
CA GLU A 182 -7.90 21.89 0.03
C GLU A 182 -9.39 22.26 0.01
N ASN A 183 -10.07 22.24 1.17
CA ASN A 183 -11.52 22.50 1.31
C ASN A 183 -12.42 21.59 0.47
N VAL A 184 -11.96 20.38 0.14
CA VAL A 184 -12.76 19.35 -0.55
C VAL A 184 -13.75 18.69 0.41
N ILE A 185 -13.32 18.46 1.65
CA ILE A 185 -14.13 17.88 2.74
C ILE A 185 -13.93 18.70 4.01
N SER A 186 -14.85 18.57 4.98
CA SER A 186 -14.77 19.22 6.28
C SER A 186 -14.92 18.22 7.41
N GLY A 187 -14.22 18.45 8.52
CA GLY A 187 -14.27 17.60 9.71
C GLY A 187 -12.92 17.43 10.39
N GLU A 188 -12.90 16.57 11.42
CA GLU A 188 -11.67 16.18 12.11
C GLU A 188 -11.06 14.94 11.43
N GLY A 189 -9.79 15.01 11.03
CA GLY A 189 -9.14 13.97 10.24
C GLY A 189 -9.16 12.56 10.88
N VAL A 190 -8.96 12.46 12.19
CA VAL A 190 -8.98 11.17 12.90
C VAL A 190 -10.40 10.59 12.98
N SER A 191 -11.41 11.43 13.24
CA SER A 191 -12.81 10.98 13.26
C SER A 191 -13.24 10.46 11.89
N LEU A 192 -12.92 11.22 10.83
CA LEU A 192 -13.21 10.83 9.45
C LEU A 192 -12.50 9.52 9.07
N LEU A 193 -11.26 9.32 9.51
CA LEU A 193 -10.54 8.06 9.28
C LEU A 193 -11.28 6.89 9.94
N ILE A 194 -11.67 7.03 11.21
CA ILE A 194 -12.38 5.96 11.94
C ILE A 194 -13.73 5.65 11.29
N GLU A 195 -14.49 6.68 10.90
CA GLU A 195 -15.77 6.50 10.21
C GLU A 195 -15.60 5.85 8.83
N SER A 196 -14.51 6.17 8.11
CA SER A 196 -14.23 5.60 6.79
C SER A 196 -14.00 4.08 6.81
N ILE A 197 -13.57 3.51 7.95
CA ILE A 197 -13.34 2.07 8.11
C ILE A 197 -14.62 1.28 7.80
N LEU A 198 -15.79 1.80 8.21
CA LEU A 198 -17.08 1.14 7.97
C LEU A 198 -17.46 1.06 6.48
N TYR A 199 -16.85 1.90 5.65
CA TYR A 199 -17.09 1.94 4.21
C TYR A 199 -16.04 1.15 3.42
N ASN A 200 -15.08 0.50 4.09
CA ASN A 200 -14.05 -0.31 3.45
C ASN A 200 -14.54 -1.76 3.23
N PHE A 201 -15.50 -1.94 2.31
CA PHE A 201 -16.16 -3.22 2.05
C PHE A 201 -15.24 -4.35 1.60
N TYR A 202 -14.08 -4.03 1.02
CA TYR A 202 -13.12 -5.05 0.62
C TYR A 202 -12.32 -5.58 1.82
N ALA A 203 -12.13 -4.76 2.84
CA ALA A 203 -11.38 -5.13 4.03
C ALA A 203 -12.23 -5.77 5.14
N LEU A 204 -13.54 -5.47 5.16
CA LEU A 204 -14.53 -6.07 6.06
C LEU A 204 -15.00 -7.45 5.58
#